data_AF-A0A0C9T3L5-F1
#
_entry.id   AF-A0A0C9T3L5-F1
#
_cell.length_a   1.000
_cell.length_b   1.000
_cell.length_c   1.000
_cell.angle_alpha   90.00
_cell.angle_beta   90.00
_cell.angle_gamma   90.00
#
_symmetry.space_group_name_H-M   'P 1'
#
loop_
_entity.id
_entity.type
_entity.pdbx_description
1 polymer ?
#
loop_
_entity_poly.entity_id
_entity_poly.type
_entity_poly.pdbx_seq_one_letter_code
_entity_poly.pdbx_strand_id
1 'polypeptide(L)' 'FPHLFQLALDYLPAQASSVPSERVFSGGGETDRRRRNRISPALFEQLQMVKFMLKKDRLDFSEKWRVTDEDI' A
#
# COMPACT_ATOMS: atom_id res chain seq x y z
N PHE A 1 0.55 8.31 26.87
CA PHE A 1 -0.73 7.57 26.64
C PHE A 1 -0.50 6.43 25.65
N PRO A 2 0.10 5.31 26.08
CA PRO A 2 0.47 4.21 25.17
C PRO A 2 -0.73 3.54 24.50
N HIS A 3 -1.83 3.34 25.23
CA HIS A 3 -3.05 2.73 24.69
C HIS A 3 -3.76 3.59 23.65
N LEU A 4 -3.81 4.91 23.87
CA LEU A 4 -4.47 5.85 22.96
C LEU A 4 -3.68 6.02 21.65
N PHE A 5 -2.35 5.91 21.74
CA PHE A 5 -1.46 5.91 20.59
C PHE A 5 -1.64 4.63 19.73
N GLN A 6 -1.72 3.46 20.36
CA GLN A 6 -2.03 2.21 19.65
C GLN A 6 -3.39 2.26 18.95
N LEU A 7 -4.42 2.74 19.66
CA LEU A 7 -5.75 2.94 19.07
C LEU A 7 -5.71 3.86 17.84
N ALA A 8 -4.98 4.97 17.93
CA ALA A 8 -4.84 5.89 16.80
C ALA A 8 -4.15 5.24 15.59
N LEU A 9 -3.14 4.39 15.81
CA LEU A 9 -2.45 3.66 14.75
C LEU A 9 -3.32 2.60 14.07
N ASP A 10 -4.30 2.02 14.75
CA ASP A 10 -5.18 1.03 14.15
C ASP A 10 -6.33 1.69 13.36
N TYR A 11 -6.91 2.77 13.90
CA TYR A 11 -8.12 3.36 13.35
C TYR A 11 -7.87 4.49 12.33
N LEU A 12 -6.82 5.30 12.49
CA LEU A 12 -6.55 6.40 11.54
C LEU A 12 -6.14 5.93 10.12
N PRO A 13 -5.38 4.84 9.94
CA PRO A 13 -5.06 4.35 8.60
C PRO A 13 -6.17 3.46 8.01
N ALA A 14 -7.23 3.17 8.78
CA ALA A 14 -8.41 2.50 8.25
C ALA A 14 -9.05 3.39 7.17
N GLN A 15 -8.95 2.94 5.94
CA GLN A 15 -9.32 3.74 4.79
C GLN A 15 -10.84 3.96 4.75
N ALA A 16 -11.28 5.21 4.87
CA ALA A 16 -12.72 5.53 4.91
C ALA A 16 -13.42 5.42 3.54
N SER A 17 -12.68 5.23 2.44
CA SER A 17 -13.23 5.15 1.09
C SER A 17 -12.61 4.04 0.25
N SER A 18 -13.35 3.57 -0.75
CA SER A 18 -12.87 2.59 -1.73
C SER A 18 -11.97 3.18 -2.82
N VAL A 19 -11.76 4.51 -2.82
CA VAL A 19 -11.05 5.26 -3.88
C VAL A 19 -9.62 4.78 -4.13
N PRO A 20 -8.81 4.42 -3.11
CA PRO A 20 -7.50 3.83 -3.34
C PRO A 20 -7.54 2.49 -4.07
N SER A 21 -8.55 1.66 -3.82
CA SER A 21 -8.75 0.41 -4.58
C SER A 21 -9.11 0.73 -6.03
N GLU A 22 -10.01 1.68 -6.28
CA GLU A 22 -10.36 2.14 -7.64
C GLU A 22 -9.16 2.72 -8.41
N ARG A 23 -8.27 3.45 -7.73
CA ARG A 23 -7.04 3.99 -8.33
C ARG A 23 -6.07 2.87 -8.73
N VAL A 24 -5.97 1.81 -7.91
CA VAL A 24 -5.18 0.61 -8.24
C VAL A 24 -5.79 -0.10 -9.46
N PHE A 25 -7.10 -0.27 -9.51
CA PHE A 25 -7.79 -0.90 -10.64
C PHE A 25 -7.68 -0.09 -11.94
N SER A 26 -7.81 1.24 -11.88
CA SER A 26 -7.64 2.13 -13.03
C SER A 26 -6.22 2.06 -13.60
N GLY A 27 -5.19 2.06 -12.74
CA GLY A 27 -3.81 1.87 -13.16
C GLY A 27 -3.51 0.46 -13.71
N GLY A 28 -4.28 -0.54 -13.29
CA GLY A 28 -4.23 -1.91 -13.80
C GLY A 28 -4.86 -2.07 -15.19
N GLY A 29 -5.93 -1.32 -15.49
CA GLY A 29 -6.64 -1.38 -16.77
C GLY A 29 -5.77 -1.06 -17.99
N GLU A 30 -4.77 -0.19 -17.83
CA GLU A 30 -3.76 0.09 -18.87
C GLU A 30 -2.87 -1.13 -19.17
N THR A 31 -2.57 -1.94 -18.15
CA THR A 31 -1.72 -3.14 -18.27
C THR A 31 -2.52 -4.37 -18.72
N ASP A 32 -3.80 -4.45 -18.36
CA ASP A 32 -4.72 -5.55 -18.66
C ASP A 32 -5.23 -5.49 -20.12
N ARG A 33 -5.88 -4.40 -20.52
CA ARG A 33 -6.69 -4.40 -21.76
C ARG A 33 -6.06 -3.69 -22.95
N ARG A 34 -5.26 -2.64 -22.74
CA ARG A 34 -4.81 -1.78 -23.85
C ARG A 34 -3.65 -2.34 -24.69
N ARG A 35 -2.83 -3.24 -24.13
CA ARG A 35 -1.65 -3.79 -24.84
C ARG A 35 -1.78 -5.23 -25.34
N ARG A 36 -2.98 -5.84 -25.34
CA ARG A 36 -3.18 -7.27 -25.75
C ARG A 36 -2.17 -8.23 -25.10
N ASN A 37 -1.77 -7.95 -23.85
CA ASN A 37 -0.94 -8.87 -23.12
C ASN A 37 -1.83 -10.05 -22.72
N ARG A 38 -1.58 -11.24 -23.28
CA ARG A 38 -2.23 -12.50 -22.89
C ARG A 38 -1.72 -12.95 -21.50
N ILE A 39 -1.81 -12.08 -20.52
CA ILE A 39 -1.47 -12.38 -19.14
C ILE A 39 -2.72 -13.01 -18.51
N SER A 40 -2.53 -14.14 -17.83
CA SER A 40 -3.63 -14.78 -17.12
C SER A 40 -4.10 -13.87 -15.97
N PRO A 41 -5.40 -13.87 -15.62
CA PRO A 41 -5.91 -13.07 -14.51
C PRO A 41 -5.14 -13.28 -13.20
N ALA A 42 -4.72 -14.52 -12.93
CA ALA A 42 -3.92 -14.87 -11.75
C ALA A 42 -2.53 -14.21 -11.76
N LEU A 43 -1.83 -14.22 -12.91
CA LEU A 43 -0.52 -13.59 -13.02
C LEU A 43 -0.62 -12.06 -12.94
N PHE A 44 -1.70 -11.49 -13.47
CA PHE A 44 -1.97 -10.06 -13.38
C PHE A 44 -2.19 -9.62 -11.92
N GLU A 45 -2.98 -10.37 -11.15
CA GLU A 45 -3.20 -10.12 -9.73
C GLU A 45 -1.88 -10.13 -8.94
N GLN A 46 -1.07 -11.17 -9.14
CA GLN A 46 0.25 -11.29 -8.52
C GLN A 46 1.16 -10.09 -8.86
N LEU A 47 1.17 -9.65 -10.11
CA LEU A 47 1.95 -8.49 -10.54
C LEU A 47 1.46 -7.18 -9.89
N GLN A 48 0.15 -6.98 -9.76
CA GLN A 48 -0.38 -5.81 -9.05
C GLN A 48 -0.04 -5.85 -7.56
N MET A 49 -0.07 -7.03 -6.92
CA MET A 49 0.36 -7.19 -5.52
C MET A 49 1.83 -6.84 -5.35
N VAL A 50 2.73 -7.37 -6.19
CA VAL A 50 4.17 -7.07 -6.14
C VAL A 50 4.44 -5.58 -6.36
N LYS A 51 3.76 -4.95 -7.32
CA LYS A 51 3.83 -3.51 -7.57
C LYS A 51 3.41 -2.69 -6.35
N PHE A 52 2.34 -3.11 -5.67
CA PHE A 52 1.86 -2.44 -4.47
C PHE A 52 2.82 -2.61 -3.30
N MET A 53 3.34 -3.82 -3.07
CA MET A 53 4.33 -4.09 -2.02
C MET A 53 5.58 -3.23 -2.19
N LEU A 54 6.16 -3.19 -3.40
CA LEU A 54 7.32 -2.34 -3.68
C LEU A 54 7.03 -0.85 -3.48
N LYS A 55 5.81 -0.40 -3.76
CA LYS A 55 5.40 0.98 -3.50
C LYS A 55 5.25 1.26 -2.00
N LYS A 56 4.74 0.29 -1.23
CA LYS A 56 4.60 0.40 0.23
C LYS A 56 5.96 0.43 0.92
N ASP A 57 6.91 -0.39 0.48
CA ASP A 57 8.27 -0.43 1.04
C ASP A 57 9.01 0.90 0.85
N ARG A 58 8.66 1.68 -0.17
CA ARG A 58 9.16 3.05 -0.39
C ARG A 58 8.46 4.11 0.47
N LEU A 59 7.41 3.76 1.18
CA LEU A 59 6.62 4.64 2.04
C LEU A 59 6.79 4.21 3.50
N ASP A 60 8.04 4.17 3.98
CA ASP A 60 8.30 4.00 5.41
C ASP A 60 8.17 5.36 6.13
N PHE A 61 6.99 5.61 6.70
CA PHE A 61 6.75 6.79 7.54
C PHE A 61 7.27 6.63 8.97
N SER A 62 7.68 5.41 9.36
CA SER A 62 8.21 5.12 10.69
C SER A 62 9.68 5.44 10.82
N GLU A 63 10.41 5.56 9.70
CA GLU A 63 11.85 5.86 9.70
C GLU A 63 12.17 7.16 10.47
N LYS A 64 11.33 8.19 10.30
CA LYS A 64 11.50 9.50 10.96
C LYS A 64 11.26 9.48 12.48
N TRP A 65 10.54 8.47 12.99
CA TRP A 65 10.15 8.37 14.40
C TRP A 65 10.88 7.24 15.12
N ARG A 66 11.92 6.64 14.51
CA ARG A 66 12.78 5.68 15.20
C ARG A 66 13.59 6.43 16.25
N VAL A 67 13.22 6.25 17.51
CA VAL A 67 14.04 6.64 18.66
C VAL A 67 15.25 5.73 18.65
N THR A 68 16.45 6.30 18.52
CA THR A 68 17.71 5.55 18.67
C THR A 68 18.12 5.56 20.14
N ASP A 69 18.89 4.56 20.58
CA ASP A 69 19.45 4.50 21.95
C ASP A 69 20.32 5.73 22.31
N GLU A 70 20.67 6.56 21.32
CA GLU A 70 21.41 7.82 21.50
C GLU A 70 20.52 8.99 21.96
N ASP A 71 19.19 8.85 21.87
CA ASP A 71 18.20 9.85 22.30
C ASP A 71 17.74 9.66 23.77
N ILE A 72 18.29 8.66 24.48
CA ILE A 72 17.98 8.29 25.89
C ILE A 72 19.02 8.84 26.86
#